data_AF-A0A7M1SS41-F1
#
_entry.id   AF-A0A7M1SS41-F1
#
_cell.length_a   1.000
_cell.length_b   1.000
_cell.length_c   1.000
_cell.angle_alpha   90.00
_cell.angle_beta   90.00
_cell.angle_gamma   90.00
#
_symmetry.space_group_name_H-M   'P 1'
#
loop_
_entity.id
_entity.type
_entity.pdbx_description
1 polymer ?
#
loop_
_entity_poly.entity_id
_entity_poly.type
_entity_poly.pdbx_seq_one_letter_code
_entity_poly.pdbx_strand_id
1 'polypeptide(L)'
;MNISKLVTTLAAIAAGIAANKLLTMGWKAATGHEPPTGDADDGEISLGELVVFAAVSGAVVTFARTFATRGAKKWLDSGDLPPKK
;
A
#
# COMPACT_ATOMS: atom_id res chain seq x y z
N MET A 1 12.81 20.03 15.88
CA MET A 1 12.03 19.11 15.01
C MET A 1 12.31 19.49 13.57
N ASN A 2 12.95 18.60 12.80
CA ASN A 2 13.55 18.97 11.52
C ASN A 2 12.47 19.04 10.44
N ILE A 3 12.51 20.07 9.58
CA ILE A 3 11.49 20.35 8.54
C ILE A 3 11.30 19.13 7.62
N SER A 4 12.38 18.38 7.36
CA SER A 4 12.34 17.13 6.60
C SER A 4 11.41 16.08 7.22
N LYS A 5 11.40 15.94 8.56
CA LYS A 5 10.50 15.01 9.25
C LYS A 5 9.04 15.41 9.07
N LEU A 6 8.74 16.71 9.13
CA LEU A 6 7.38 17.21 8.94
C LEU A 6 6.87 16.94 7.53
N VAL A 7 7.70 17.21 6.51
CA VAL A 7 7.36 16.95 5.10
C VAL A 7 7.18 15.45 4.84
N THR A 8 8.06 14.60 5.36
CA THR A 8 7.91 13.13 5.20
C THR A 8 6.68 12.60 5.89
N THR A 9 6.33 13.11 7.09
CA THR A 9 5.11 12.71 7.79
C THR A 9 3.86 13.12 7.03
N LEU A 10 3.81 14.35 6.53
CA LEU A 10 2.69 14.83 5.71
C LEU A 10 2.54 14.01 4.42
N ALA A 11 3.66 13.71 3.76
CA ALA A 11 3.66 12.88 2.56
C ALA A 11 3.17 11.45 2.86
N ALA A 12 3.58 10.86 3.98
CA ALA A 12 3.11 9.54 4.39
C ALA A 12 1.59 9.52 4.68
N ILE A 13 1.07 10.55 5.34
CA ILE A 13 -0.38 10.68 5.58
C ILE A 13 -1.14 10.78 4.25
N ALA A 14 -0.70 11.66 3.34
CA ALA A 14 -1.34 11.82 2.04
C ALA A 14 -1.30 10.52 1.22
N ALA A 15 -0.16 9.83 1.22
CA ALA A 15 -0.01 8.53 0.56
C ALA A 15 -0.94 7.47 1.16
N GLY A 16 -1.08 7.42 2.49
CA GLY A 16 -2.02 6.52 3.17
C GLY A 16 -3.47 6.76 2.76
N ILE A 17 -3.90 8.02 2.71
CA ILE A 17 -5.27 8.39 2.27
C ILE A 17 -5.51 7.96 0.81
N ALA A 18 -4.54 8.21 -0.07
CA ALA A 18 -4.65 7.84 -1.49
C ALA A 18 -4.68 6.31 -1.68
N ALA A 19 -3.80 5.58 -0.98
CA ALA A 19 -3.76 4.12 -1.01
C ALA A 19 -5.08 3.51 -0.55
N ASN A 20 -5.66 4.02 0.55
CA ASN A 20 -6.93 3.54 1.07
C ASN A 20 -8.06 3.72 0.04
N LYS A 21 -8.15 4.89 -0.59
CA LYS A 21 -9.15 5.15 -1.65
C LYS A 21 -9.00 4.20 -2.84
N LEU A 22 -7.77 3.96 -3.30
CA LEU A 22 -7.51 3.06 -4.41
C LEU A 22 -7.90 1.62 -4.07
N LEU A 23 -7.59 1.16 -2.86
CA LEU A 23 -7.99 -0.17 -2.39
C LEU A 23 -9.51 -0.30 -2.32
N THR A 24 -10.21 0.65 -1.68
CA THR A 24 -11.68 0.63 -1.59
C THR A 24 -12.32 0.63 -2.98
N MET A 25 -11.86 1.49 -3.88
CA MET A 25 -12.41 1.55 -5.24
C MET A 25 -12.11 0.29 -6.05
N GLY A 26 -10.88 -0.21 -5.99
CA GLY A 26 -10.48 -1.42 -6.70
C GLY A 26 -11.23 -2.65 -6.22
N TRP A 27 -11.42 -2.78 -4.91
CA TRP A 27 -12.18 -3.87 -4.33
C TRP A 27 -13.66 -3.77 -4.68
N LYS A 28 -14.28 -2.61 -4.46
CA LYS A 28 -15.69 -2.39 -4.80
C LYS A 28 -15.99 -2.59 -6.28
N ALA A 29 -15.07 -2.23 -7.17
CA ALA A 29 -15.22 -2.48 -8.59
C ALA A 29 -15.14 -3.99 -8.93
N ALA A 30 -14.35 -4.77 -8.20
CA ALA A 30 -14.17 -6.20 -8.44
C ALA A 30 -15.26 -7.07 -7.77
N THR A 31 -15.65 -6.74 -6.53
CA THR A 31 -16.57 -7.55 -5.70
C THR A 31 -17.95 -6.93 -5.53
N GLY A 32 -18.10 -5.63 -5.82
CA GLY A 32 -19.37 -4.90 -5.68
C GLY A 32 -19.61 -4.28 -4.30
N HIS A 33 -18.74 -4.54 -3.31
CA HIS A 33 -18.90 -4.03 -1.94
C HIS A 33 -17.55 -3.59 -1.34
N GLU A 34 -17.55 -3.07 -0.12
CA GLU A 34 -16.32 -2.58 0.52
C GLU A 34 -15.36 -3.73 0.86
N PRO A 35 -14.03 -3.49 0.84
CA PRO A 35 -13.04 -4.49 1.20
C PRO A 35 -13.25 -4.95 2.65
N PRO A 36 -13.12 -6.26 2.93
CA PRO A 36 -13.22 -6.75 4.29
C PRO A 36 -12.11 -6.11 5.12
N THR A 37 -12.49 -5.23 6.03
CA THR A 37 -11.63 -4.77 7.12
C THR A 37 -11.34 -5.99 7.98
N GLY A 38 -10.09 -6.16 8.40
CA GLY A 38 -9.64 -7.34 9.16
C GLY A 38 -10.29 -7.53 10.55
N ASP A 39 -11.37 -6.82 10.81
CA ASP A 39 -12.21 -6.94 11.98
C ASP A 39 -13.15 -8.14 11.74
N ALA A 40 -12.69 -9.31 12.19
CA ALA A 40 -13.45 -10.56 12.14
C ALA A 40 -14.75 -10.54 12.97
N ASP A 41 -15.07 -9.41 13.62
CA ASP A 41 -16.26 -9.19 14.44
C ASP A 41 -17.44 -8.63 13.63
N ASP A 42 -17.20 -8.25 12.37
CA ASP A 42 -18.25 -7.94 11.42
C ASP A 42 -18.81 -9.29 10.92
N GLY A 43 -19.76 -9.87 11.67
CA GLY A 43 -20.35 -11.21 11.43
C GLY A 43 -20.99 -11.46 10.05
N GLU A 44 -20.84 -10.52 9.12
CA GLU A 44 -21.24 -10.54 7.71
C GLU A 44 -20.09 -11.03 6.78
N ILE A 45 -18.83 -11.05 7.24
CA ILE A 45 -17.69 -11.43 6.38
C ILE A 45 -17.50 -12.95 6.35
N SER A 46 -17.55 -13.55 5.15
CA SER A 46 -17.27 -14.98 5.00
C SER A 46 -15.78 -15.30 5.17
N LEU A 47 -15.46 -16.43 5.82
CA LEU A 47 -14.07 -16.89 5.97
C LEU A 47 -13.35 -17.06 4.61
N GLY A 48 -14.08 -17.48 3.57
CA GLY A 48 -13.53 -17.64 2.22
C GLY A 48 -13.12 -16.30 1.61
N GLU A 49 -13.94 -15.28 1.78
CA GLU A 49 -13.64 -13.93 1.32
C GLU A 49 -12.46 -13.31 2.06
N LEU A 50 -12.36 -13.51 3.37
CA LEU A 50 -11.21 -13.06 4.16
C LEU A 50 -9.90 -13.70 3.64
N VAL A 51 -9.91 -15.00 3.33
CA VAL A 51 -8.75 -15.71 2.78
C VAL A 51 -8.38 -15.17 1.40
N VAL A 52 -9.37 -14.94 0.53
CA VAL A 52 -9.13 -14.36 -0.81
C VAL A 52 -8.56 -12.95 -0.70
N PHE A 53 -9.14 -12.10 0.16
CA PHE A 53 -8.64 -10.75 0.40
C PHE A 53 -7.21 -10.76 0.93
N ALA A 54 -6.90 -11.64 1.89
CA ALA A 54 -5.56 -11.79 2.43
C ALA A 54 -4.55 -12.23 1.36
N ALA A 55 -4.92 -13.21 0.52
CA ALA A 55 -4.06 -13.69 -0.56
C ALA A 55 -3.79 -12.60 -1.61
N VAL A 56 -4.83 -11.88 -2.04
CA VAL A 56 -4.72 -10.77 -3.00
C VAL A 56 -3.88 -9.63 -2.41
N SER A 57 -4.18 -9.23 -1.18
CA SER A 57 -3.43 -8.16 -0.49
C SER A 57 -1.95 -8.53 -0.32
N GLY A 58 -1.65 -9.76 0.09
CA GLY A 58 -0.28 -10.26 0.21
C GLY A 58 0.48 -10.25 -1.14
N ALA A 59 -0.19 -10.66 -2.22
CA ALA A 59 0.38 -10.60 -3.56
C ALA A 59 0.66 -9.16 -4.01
N VAL A 60 -0.29 -8.24 -3.82
CA VAL A 60 -0.14 -6.82 -4.17
C VAL A 60 1.00 -6.16 -3.40
N VAL A 61 1.11 -6.39 -2.09
CA VAL A 61 2.20 -5.85 -1.26
C VAL A 61 3.56 -6.35 -1.73
N THR A 62 3.67 -7.65 -2.02
CA THR A 62 4.91 -8.26 -2.52
C THR A 62 5.31 -7.67 -3.87
N PHE A 63 4.33 -7.49 -4.76
CA PHE A 63 4.54 -6.88 -6.06
C PHE A 63 4.97 -5.41 -5.94
N ALA A 64 4.27 -4.61 -5.13
CA ALA A 64 4.60 -3.22 -4.88
C ALA A 64 6.01 -3.05 -4.31
N ARG A 65 6.40 -3.88 -3.33
CA ARG A 65 7.75 -3.88 -2.77
C ARG A 65 8.81 -4.25 -3.81
N THR A 66 8.53 -5.26 -4.65
CA THR A 66 9.45 -5.69 -5.70
C THR A 66 9.63 -4.60 -6.76
N PHE A 67 8.56 -3.92 -7.16
CA PHE A 67 8.62 -2.79 -8.08
C PHE A 67 9.35 -1.60 -7.48
N ALA A 68 9.05 -1.24 -6.22
CA ALA A 68 9.72 -0.16 -5.53
C ALA A 68 11.23 -0.42 -5.38
N THR A 69 11.61 -1.62 -4.97
CA THR A 69 13.03 -2.00 -4.82
C THR A 69 13.78 -2.06 -6.15
N ARG A 70 13.15 -2.58 -7.21
CA ARG A 70 13.73 -2.57 -8.57
C ARG A 70 13.86 -1.16 -9.13
N GLY A 71 12.84 -0.32 -8.94
CA GLY A 71 12.86 1.08 -9.35
C GLY A 71 13.93 1.86 -8.60
N ALA A 72 14.01 1.70 -7.29
CA ALA A 72 15.06 2.29 -6.45
C ALA A 72 16.45 1.81 -6.87
N LYS A 73 16.63 0.51 -7.13
CA LYS A 73 17.91 -0.02 -7.62
C LYS A 73 18.27 0.58 -8.98
N LYS A 74 17.34 0.68 -9.92
CA LYS A 74 17.58 1.31 -11.22
C LYS A 74 17.95 2.78 -11.07
N TRP A 75 17.27 3.51 -10.19
CA TRP A 75 17.57 4.92 -9.91
C TRP A 75 18.95 5.09 -9.27
N LEU A 76 19.32 4.24 -8.31
CA LEU A 76 20.67 4.20 -7.72
C LEU A 76 21.76 3.80 -8.74
N ASP A 77 21.53 2.77 -9.57
CA ASP A 77 22.48 2.32 -10.59
C ASP A 77 22.64 3.34 -11.72
N SER A 78 21.64 4.19 -11.98
CA SER A 78 21.68 5.22 -13.04
C SER A 78 22.52 6.45 -12.65
N GLY A 79 23.17 6.44 -11.48
CA GLY A 79 24.24 7.38 -11.13
C GLY A 79 23.83 8.67 -10.41
N ASP A 80 22.57 8.83 -10.01
CA ASP A 80 22.10 10.02 -9.28
C ASP A 80 22.24 9.82 -7.77
N LEU A 81 23.49 9.78 -7.30
CA LEU A 81 23.81 9.60 -5.89
C LEU A 81 23.41 10.87 -5.10
N PRO A 82 22.51 10.80 -4.10
CA PRO A 82 22.46 11.85 -3.09
C PRO A 82 23.82 11.88 -2.37
N PRO A 83 24.46 13.06 -2.20
CA PRO A 83 25.76 13.15 -1.56
C PRO A 83 25.68 12.56 -0.16
N LYS A 84 26.59 11.64 0.15
CA LYS A 84 26.80 11.12 1.50
C LYS A 84 27.04 12.32 2.42
N LYS A 85 26.12 12.58 3.34
CA LYS A 85 26.37 13.41 4.52
C LYS A 85 27.02 12.57 5.60
#